data_AF-A0A3R7HRB5-F1
#
_entry.id   AF-A0A3R7HRB5-F1
#
_cell.length_a   1.000
_cell.length_b   1.000
_cell.length_c   1.000
_cell.angle_alpha   90.00
_cell.angle_beta   90.00
_cell.angle_gamma   90.00
#
_symmetry.space_group_name_H-M   'P 1'
#
loop_
_entity.id
_entity.type
_entity.pdbx_description
1 polymer ?
#
loop_
_entity_poly.entity_id
_entity_poly.type
_entity_poly.pdbx_seq_one_letter_code
_entity_poly.pdbx_strand_id
1 'polypeptide(L)'
;MDKLSTETMTSSPNLKYYDEFMEKPVVRWLKTGKNLDDVKKALGIERLSADTIKLSPNLKYYDQFLEERINNLQLYRNIIKLSTRITSHDEIMSNKVKSWVKFCQFMDDVKKELGLDKLRSGSSRGQAGTPVNVTHIAGSPGIWKQLC
;
A
#
# COMPACT_ATOMS: atom_id res chain seq x y z
N MET A 1 -12.91 22.83 32.13
CA MET A 1 -12.92 21.52 32.79
C MET A 1 -12.64 21.77 34.25
N ASP A 2 -13.58 21.39 35.10
CA ASP A 2 -13.49 21.57 36.54
C ASP A 2 -12.31 20.81 37.13
N LYS A 3 -11.84 21.36 38.25
CA LYS A 3 -10.63 21.03 39.01
C LYS A 3 -10.71 19.64 39.65
N LEU A 4 -10.80 18.59 38.84
CA LEU A 4 -10.39 17.25 39.23
C LEU A 4 -8.86 17.22 39.13
N SER A 5 -8.17 17.14 40.27
CA SER A 5 -6.71 17.06 40.27
C SER A 5 -6.29 15.80 39.52
N THR A 6 -5.26 15.90 38.67
CA THR A 6 -4.68 14.79 37.92
C THR A 6 -4.32 13.61 38.84
N GLU A 7 -3.88 13.93 40.07
CA GLU A 7 -3.59 12.97 41.15
C GLU A 7 -4.81 12.14 41.56
N THR A 8 -6.01 12.74 41.59
CA THR A 8 -7.24 12.03 41.96
C THR A 8 -7.70 11.07 40.86
N MET A 9 -7.44 11.39 39.58
CA MET A 9 -7.73 10.48 38.46
C MET A 9 -6.79 9.28 38.44
N THR A 10 -5.49 9.49 38.67
CA THR A 10 -4.48 8.43 38.57
C THR A 10 -4.62 7.36 39.65
N SER A 11 -5.18 7.71 40.82
CA SER A 11 -5.37 6.77 41.93
C SER A 11 -6.75 6.12 41.96
N SER A 12 -7.65 6.47 41.02
CA SER A 12 -9.01 5.94 41.00
C SER A 12 -9.05 4.52 40.42
N PRO A 13 -9.73 3.55 41.06
CA PRO A 13 -9.95 2.23 40.48
C PRO A 13 -10.78 2.28 39.18
N ASN A 14 -11.46 3.40 38.93
CA ASN A 14 -12.25 3.61 37.70
C ASN A 14 -11.37 4.02 36.50
N LEU A 15 -10.07 4.29 36.69
CA LEU A 15 -9.16 4.64 35.61
C LEU A 15 -9.14 3.57 34.50
N LYS A 16 -9.30 2.30 34.85
CA LYS A 16 -9.37 1.19 33.87
C LYS A 16 -10.50 1.38 32.84
N TYR A 17 -11.65 1.91 33.24
CA TYR A 17 -12.77 2.14 32.32
C TYR A 17 -12.51 3.33 31.40
N TYR A 18 -11.76 4.31 31.89
CA TYR A 18 -11.27 5.41 31.07
C TYR A 18 -10.25 4.91 30.04
N ASP A 19 -9.35 4.01 30.43
CA ASP A 19 -8.41 3.35 29.52
C ASP A 19 -9.13 2.57 28.41
N GLU A 20 -10.06 1.69 28.78
CA GLU A 20 -10.90 0.94 27.84
C GLU A 20 -11.71 1.86 26.90
N PHE A 21 -12.18 3.00 27.43
CA PHE A 21 -12.86 4.00 26.61
C PHE A 21 -11.90 4.62 25.60
N MET A 22 -10.69 5.02 26.03
CA MET A 22 -9.72 5.77 25.23
C MET A 22 -9.00 4.94 24.15
N GLU A 23 -8.89 3.62 24.34
CA GLU A 23 -8.39 2.71 23.29
C GLU A 23 -9.22 2.81 22.00
N LYS A 24 -10.55 2.95 22.11
CA LYS A 24 -11.45 2.98 20.94
C LYS A 24 -11.24 4.23 20.05
N PRO A 25 -11.17 5.46 20.60
CA PRO A 25 -10.76 6.65 19.85
C PRO A 25 -9.39 6.51 19.20
N VAL A 26 -8.36 6.03 19.91
CA VAL A 26 -7.00 5.90 19.36
C VAL A 26 -7.01 5.03 18.09
N VAL A 27 -7.61 3.85 18.16
CA VAL A 27 -7.77 2.95 17.01
C VAL A 27 -8.55 3.63 15.87
N ARG A 28 -9.63 4.35 16.18
CA ARG A 28 -10.42 5.07 15.18
C ARG A 28 -9.60 6.19 14.50
N TRP A 29 -8.82 6.95 15.27
CA TRP A 29 -8.01 8.05 14.75
C TRP A 29 -6.92 7.54 13.81
N LEU A 30 -6.30 6.40 14.13
CA LEU A 30 -5.36 5.72 13.25
C LEU A 30 -6.02 5.29 11.94
N LYS A 31 -7.17 4.61 12.01
CA LYS A 31 -7.92 4.14 10.82
C LYS A 31 -8.39 5.27 9.90
N THR A 32 -8.80 6.39 10.49
CA THR A 32 -9.32 7.56 9.74
C THR A 32 -8.23 8.52 9.31
N GLY A 33 -6.97 8.28 9.70
CA GLY A 33 -5.85 9.15 9.36
C GLY A 33 -5.91 10.52 10.03
N LYS A 34 -6.58 10.65 11.18
CA LYS A 34 -6.75 11.93 11.90
C LYS A 34 -5.40 12.65 12.08
N ASN A 35 -5.37 13.97 11.94
CA ASN A 35 -4.13 14.74 12.09
C ASN A 35 -3.77 14.98 13.57
N LEU A 36 -2.52 15.39 13.82
CA LEU A 36 -1.97 15.53 15.18
C LEU A 36 -2.70 16.58 16.01
N ASP A 37 -3.02 17.73 15.41
CA ASP A 37 -3.66 18.84 16.11
C ASP A 37 -5.09 18.49 16.54
N ASP A 38 -5.84 17.81 15.67
CA ASP A 38 -7.17 17.30 15.99
C ASP A 38 -7.17 16.22 17.08
N VAL A 39 -6.07 15.48 17.23
CA VAL A 39 -5.89 14.53 18.34
C VAL A 39 -5.56 15.28 19.63
N LYS A 40 -4.65 16.25 19.61
CA LYS A 40 -4.36 17.12 20.77
C LYS A 40 -5.61 17.83 21.27
N LYS A 41 -6.43 18.33 20.33
CA LYS A 41 -7.72 18.96 20.60
C LYS A 41 -8.70 18.01 21.27
N ALA A 42 -8.84 16.81 20.71
CA ALA A 42 -9.74 15.80 21.26
C ALA A 42 -9.33 15.34 22.68
N LEU A 43 -8.03 15.34 22.96
CA LEU A 43 -7.47 15.03 24.28
C LEU A 43 -7.48 16.22 25.25
N GLY A 44 -7.85 17.41 24.78
CA GLY A 44 -7.86 18.64 25.58
C GLY A 44 -6.47 19.13 26.00
N ILE A 45 -5.40 18.65 25.36
CA ILE A 45 -4.01 19.00 25.71
C ILE A 45 -3.45 20.16 24.88
N GLU A 46 -4.17 20.63 23.87
CA GLU A 46 -3.74 21.68 22.93
C GLU A 46 -3.42 23.04 23.62
N ARG A 47 -4.11 23.37 24.71
CA ARG A 47 -4.02 24.66 25.42
C ARG A 47 -3.23 24.57 26.72
N LEU A 48 -2.69 23.40 27.04
CA LEU A 48 -1.96 23.18 28.27
C LEU A 48 -0.50 23.63 28.09
N SER A 49 0.12 24.13 29.16
CA SER A 49 1.57 24.37 29.16
C SER A 49 2.32 23.04 29.09
N ALA A 50 3.59 23.07 28.65
CA ALA A 50 4.40 21.85 28.53
C ALA A 50 4.48 21.05 29.84
N ASP A 51 4.56 21.72 31.00
CA ASP A 51 4.61 21.04 32.30
C ASP A 51 3.25 20.45 32.70
N THR A 52 2.15 21.13 32.37
CA THR A 52 0.80 20.58 32.61
C THR A 52 0.50 19.40 31.69
N ILE A 53 1.02 19.38 30.46
CA ILE A 53 0.88 18.24 29.54
C ILE A 53 1.52 16.99 30.14
N LYS A 54 2.74 17.10 30.70
CA LYS A 54 3.47 15.97 31.32
C LYS A 54 2.71 15.31 32.47
N LEU A 55 1.88 16.08 33.17
CA LEU A 55 1.06 15.60 34.28
C LEU A 55 -0.32 15.09 33.83
N SER A 56 -0.68 15.29 32.56
CA SER A 56 -1.98 14.91 32.05
C SER A 56 -2.07 13.39 31.85
N PRO A 57 -3.10 12.72 32.40
CA PRO A 57 -3.34 11.30 32.11
C PRO A 57 -3.64 11.05 30.63
N ASN A 58 -3.98 12.10 29.86
CA ASN A 58 -4.27 12.00 28.44
C ASN A 58 -3.02 11.97 27.56
N LEU A 59 -1.86 12.34 28.09
CA LEU A 59 -0.60 12.34 27.34
C LEU A 59 -0.28 10.93 26.81
N LYS A 60 -0.51 9.89 27.62
CA LYS A 60 -0.22 8.50 27.23
C LYS A 60 -0.92 8.07 25.94
N TYR A 61 -2.14 8.53 25.68
CA TYR A 61 -2.87 8.17 24.45
C TYR A 61 -2.42 8.99 23.25
N TYR A 62 -1.92 10.21 23.47
CA TYR A 62 -1.26 10.97 22.41
C TYR A 62 0.04 10.27 21.98
N ASP A 63 0.83 9.81 22.94
CA ASP A 63 2.07 9.08 22.69
C ASP A 63 1.79 7.74 21.98
N GLN A 64 0.81 6.97 22.45
CA GLN A 64 0.36 5.74 21.80
C GLN A 64 -0.05 5.97 20.34
N PHE A 65 -0.82 7.04 20.09
CA PHE A 65 -1.24 7.39 18.73
C PHE A 65 -0.04 7.74 17.83
N LEU A 66 0.95 8.47 18.34
CA LEU A 66 2.17 8.81 17.60
C LEU A 66 3.01 7.57 17.28
N GLU A 67 3.23 6.71 18.27
CA GLU A 67 4.01 5.48 18.13
C GLU A 67 3.39 4.57 17.06
N GLU A 68 2.09 4.30 17.15
CA GLU A 68 1.41 3.47 16.15
C GLU A 68 1.40 4.11 14.76
N ARG A 69 1.27 5.45 14.67
CA ARG A 69 1.34 6.15 13.39
C ARG A 69 2.72 6.02 12.75
N ILE A 70 3.79 6.14 13.55
CA ILE A 70 5.17 5.94 13.08
C ILE A 70 5.36 4.48 12.63
N ASN A 71 4.91 3.51 13.43
CA ASN A 71 5.00 2.08 13.09
C ASN A 71 4.28 1.76 11.78
N ASN A 72 3.07 2.30 11.59
CA ASN A 72 2.33 2.14 10.33
C ASN A 72 3.09 2.75 9.14
N LEU A 73 3.64 3.96 9.28
CA LEU A 73 4.44 4.60 8.23
C LEU A 73 5.70 3.80 7.89
N GLN A 74 6.37 3.22 8.89
CA GLN A 74 7.52 2.34 8.68
C GLN A 74 7.12 1.06 7.95
N LEU A 75 6.00 0.44 8.34
CA LEU A 75 5.45 -0.73 7.66
C LEU A 75 5.16 -0.44 6.18
N TYR A 76 4.45 0.66 5.87
CA TYR A 76 4.18 1.06 4.49
C TYR A 76 5.46 1.31 3.69
N ARG A 77 6.45 2.00 4.29
CA ARG A 77 7.75 2.22 3.65
C ARG A 77 8.46 0.91 3.31
N ASN A 78 8.45 -0.04 4.24
CA ASN A 78 9.07 -1.36 4.04
C ASN A 78 8.34 -2.17 2.97
N ILE A 79 7.01 -2.16 2.96
CA ILE A 79 6.19 -2.80 1.92
C ILE A 79 6.49 -2.19 0.55
N ILE A 80 6.52 -0.86 0.43
CA ILE A 80 6.84 -0.19 -0.85
C ILE A 80 8.25 -0.57 -1.30
N LYS A 81 9.24 -0.54 -0.39
CA LYS A 81 10.62 -0.94 -0.70
C LYS A 81 10.72 -2.40 -1.15
N LEU A 82 9.96 -3.30 -0.54
CA LEU A 82 9.86 -4.71 -0.98
C LEU A 82 9.16 -4.83 -2.31
N SER A 83 8.06 -4.11 -2.53
CA SER A 83 7.32 -4.08 -3.81
C SER A 83 8.19 -3.57 -4.95
N THR A 84 9.11 -2.63 -4.71
CA THR A 84 10.07 -2.17 -5.72
C THR A 84 11.23 -3.15 -5.94
N ARG A 85 11.49 -4.05 -4.99
CA ARG A 85 12.53 -5.09 -5.12
C ARG A 85 12.00 -6.36 -5.76
N ILE A 86 10.72 -6.66 -5.57
CA ILE A 86 10.01 -7.69 -6.33
C ILE A 86 9.80 -7.09 -7.71
N THR A 87 10.70 -7.39 -8.64
CA THR A 87 10.56 -7.02 -10.05
C THR A 87 9.16 -7.43 -10.49
N SER A 88 8.35 -6.46 -10.93
CA SER A 88 6.98 -6.76 -11.35
C SER A 88 7.02 -7.70 -12.54
N HIS A 89 5.96 -8.50 -12.73
CA HIS A 89 5.85 -9.36 -13.91
C HIS A 89 6.07 -8.56 -15.21
N ASP A 90 5.51 -7.35 -15.29
CA ASP A 90 5.67 -6.45 -16.44
C ASP A 90 7.11 -5.99 -16.63
N GLU A 91 7.83 -5.70 -15.55
CA GLU A 91 9.25 -5.31 -15.62
C GLU A 91 10.14 -6.49 -16.05
N ILE A 92 9.85 -7.71 -15.57
CA ILE A 92 10.48 -8.94 -16.04
C ILE A 92 10.23 -9.13 -17.54
N MET A 93 8.98 -9.00 -17.98
CA MET A 93 8.59 -9.17 -19.38
C MET A 93 9.19 -8.08 -20.27
N SER A 94 9.24 -6.84 -19.81
CA SER A 94 9.90 -5.72 -20.50
C SER A 94 11.40 -5.98 -20.69
N ASN A 95 12.09 -6.48 -19.65
CA ASN A 95 13.50 -6.86 -19.74
C ASN A 95 13.73 -8.04 -20.69
N LYS A 96 12.83 -9.03 -20.71
CA LYS A 96 12.87 -10.13 -21.68
C LYS A 96 12.71 -9.63 -23.11
N VAL A 97 11.72 -8.76 -23.38
CA VAL A 97 11.52 -8.15 -24.71
C VAL A 97 12.77 -7.41 -25.16
N LYS A 98 13.39 -6.60 -24.28
CA LYS A 98 14.67 -5.93 -24.58
C LYS A 98 15.78 -6.92 -24.94
N SER A 99 15.88 -8.04 -24.22
CA SER A 99 16.85 -9.10 -24.49
C SER A 99 16.59 -9.77 -25.85
N TRP A 100 15.35 -10.14 -26.13
CA TRP A 100 14.96 -10.78 -27.39
C TRP A 100 15.26 -9.91 -28.61
N VAL A 101 15.00 -8.60 -28.51
CA VAL A 101 15.33 -7.63 -29.55
C VAL A 101 16.85 -7.50 -29.70
N LYS A 102 17.59 -7.37 -28.58
CA LYS A 102 19.06 -7.22 -28.61
C LYS A 102 19.77 -8.42 -29.22
N PHE A 103 19.27 -9.63 -28.97
CA PHE A 103 19.89 -10.88 -29.42
C PHE A 103 19.19 -11.50 -30.63
N CYS A 104 18.31 -10.76 -31.30
CA CYS A 104 17.63 -11.22 -32.51
C CYS A 104 16.97 -12.59 -32.35
N GLN A 105 16.30 -12.81 -31.22
CA GLN A 105 15.71 -14.12 -30.92
C GLN A 105 14.59 -14.45 -31.90
N PHE A 106 14.60 -15.68 -32.42
CA PHE A 106 13.60 -16.10 -33.39
C PHE A 106 12.20 -16.17 -32.78
N MET A 107 11.21 -15.77 -33.58
CA MET A 107 9.81 -15.66 -33.15
C MET A 107 9.24 -16.98 -32.59
N ASP A 108 9.66 -18.13 -33.12
CA ASP A 108 9.17 -19.42 -32.62
C ASP A 108 9.74 -19.78 -31.25
N ASP A 109 10.99 -19.39 -30.98
CA ASP A 109 11.59 -19.53 -29.65
C ASP A 109 10.90 -18.61 -28.63
N VAL A 110 10.59 -17.37 -29.02
CA VAL A 110 9.83 -16.42 -28.19
C VAL A 110 8.44 -16.98 -27.86
N LYS A 111 7.71 -17.52 -28.85
CA LYS A 111 6.38 -18.14 -28.64
C LYS A 111 6.44 -19.32 -27.67
N LYS A 112 7.49 -20.14 -27.76
CA LYS A 112 7.71 -21.29 -26.86
C LYS A 112 8.06 -20.84 -25.44
N GLU A 113 8.91 -19.81 -25.30
CA GLU A 113 9.24 -19.22 -24.00
C GLU A 113 8.02 -18.57 -23.33
N LEU A 114 7.11 -18.02 -24.13
CA LEU A 114 5.80 -17.51 -23.69
C LEU A 114 4.75 -18.62 -23.49
N GLY A 115 5.04 -19.87 -23.84
CA GLY A 115 4.09 -21.00 -23.75
C GLY A 115 2.89 -20.91 -24.69
N LEU A 116 2.97 -20.07 -25.73
CA LEU A 116 1.89 -19.86 -26.72
C LEU A 116 1.75 -21.05 -27.69
N ASP A 117 2.80 -21.84 -27.84
CA ASP A 117 2.83 -23.08 -28.63
C ASP A 117 1.85 -24.14 -28.10
N LYS A 118 1.50 -24.07 -26.82
CA LYS A 118 0.59 -25.00 -26.13
C LYS A 118 -0.89 -24.62 -26.27
N LEU A 119 -1.21 -23.45 -26.83
CA LEU A 119 -2.59 -22.93 -26.92
C LEU A 119 -3.41 -23.49 -28.11
N ARG A 120 -3.13 -24.70 -28.58
CA ARG A 120 -3.72 -25.18 -29.85
C ARG A 120 -5.24 -25.50 -29.77
N SER A 121 -5.99 -24.58 -30.38
CA SER A 121 -7.23 -24.68 -31.17
C SER A 121 -8.49 -25.32 -30.56
N GLY A 122 -9.32 -24.49 -29.91
CA GLY A 122 -10.77 -24.70 -29.87
C GLY A 122 -11.41 -24.19 -31.16
N SER A 123 -11.82 -25.11 -32.03
CA SER A 123 -12.75 -24.84 -33.13
C SER A 123 -14.15 -24.58 -32.53
N SER A 124 -14.76 -23.44 -32.84
CA SER A 124 -16.21 -23.26 -32.71
C SER A 124 -16.68 -22.35 -33.84
N ARG A 125 -17.19 -22.98 -34.90
CA ARG A 125 -18.16 -22.36 -35.79
C ARG A 125 -19.39 -21.98 -34.96
N GLY A 126 -19.76 -20.70 -34.94
CA GLY A 126 -21.09 -20.29 -34.46
C GLY A 126 -21.16 -18.89 -33.89
N GLN A 127 -21.75 -17.99 -34.69
CA GLN A 127 -22.36 -16.70 -34.35
C GLN A 127 -21.47 -15.45 -34.20
N ALA A 128 -21.95 -14.42 -34.91
CA ALA A 128 -21.36 -13.12 -35.10
C ALA A 128 -21.24 -12.35 -33.78
N GLY A 129 -20.01 -12.12 -33.35
CA GLY A 129 -19.62 -11.05 -32.44
C GLY A 129 -18.26 -10.57 -32.93
N THR A 130 -18.18 -9.30 -33.31
CA THR A 130 -17.01 -8.64 -33.91
C THR A 130 -15.67 -9.08 -33.29
N PRO A 131 -14.68 -9.53 -34.10
CA PRO A 131 -13.35 -9.78 -33.57
C PRO A 131 -12.69 -8.43 -33.25
N VAL A 132 -12.29 -8.27 -31.99
CA VAL A 132 -11.42 -7.17 -31.58
C VAL A 132 -10.13 -7.28 -32.38
N ASN A 133 -9.89 -6.25 -33.17
CA ASN A 133 -8.88 -6.23 -34.20
C ASN A 133 -7.47 -6.12 -33.60
N VAL A 134 -6.80 -7.25 -33.39
CA VAL A 134 -5.36 -7.30 -33.07
C VAL A 134 -4.57 -7.41 -34.38
N THR A 135 -4.71 -6.44 -35.29
CA THR A 135 -3.87 -6.36 -36.50
C THR A 135 -2.97 -5.13 -36.59
N HIS A 136 -2.70 -4.43 -35.48
CA HIS A 136 -1.80 -3.27 -35.51
C HIS A 136 -0.37 -3.49 -35.02
N ILE A 137 0.11 -4.74 -34.95
CA ILE A 137 1.56 -5.03 -34.81
C ILE A 137 1.96 -6.24 -35.68
N ALA A 138 1.35 -6.41 -36.85
CA ALA A 138 1.84 -7.33 -37.87
C ALA A 138 2.68 -6.53 -38.89
N GLY A 139 3.86 -6.08 -38.46
CA GLY A 139 4.90 -5.69 -39.40
C GLY A 139 5.26 -6.90 -40.26
N SER A 140 5.19 -6.74 -41.58
CA SER A 140 5.44 -7.78 -42.59
C SER A 140 6.59 -8.74 -42.19
N PRO A 141 6.43 -10.06 -42.38
CA PRO A 141 7.47 -11.06 -42.08
C PRO A 141 8.84 -10.79 -42.72
N GLY A 142 8.91 -9.92 -43.74
CA GLY A 142 10.14 -9.52 -44.41
C GLY A 142 11.00 -8.48 -43.69
N ILE A 143 10.49 -7.74 -42.69
CA ILE A 143 11.24 -6.65 -42.05
C ILE A 143 12.22 -7.15 -40.99
N TRP A 144 11.93 -8.28 -40.34
CA TRP A 144 12.77 -8.83 -39.27
C TRP A 144 14.09 -9.44 -39.76
N LYS A 145 14.26 -9.64 -41.08
CA LYS A 145 15.53 -10.07 -41.71
C LYS A 145 16.48 -8.92 -42.07
N GLN A 146 16.11 -7.67 -41.76
CA GLN A 146 16.90 -6.48 -42.13
C GLN A 146 17.44 -5.70 -40.94
N LEU A 147 17.02 -6.04 -39.72
CA LEU A 147 17.52 -5.45 -38.47
C LEU A 147 18.31 -6.45 -37.61
N CYS A 148 18.43 -7.66 -38.14
CA CYS A 148 19.27 -8.79 -37.78
C CYS A 148 19.80 -9.33 -39.12
#